data_AF-A0AAV5XQF6-F1
#
_entry.id   AF-A0AAV5XQF6-F1
#
_cell.length_a   1.000
_cell.length_b   1.000
_cell.length_c   1.000
_cell.angle_alpha   90.00
_cell.angle_beta   90.00
_cell.angle_gamma   90.00
#
_symmetry.space_group_name_H-M   'P 1'
#
loop_
_entity.id
_entity.type
_entity.pdbx_description
1 polymer ?
#
loop_
_entity_poly.entity_id
_entity_poly.type
_entity_poly.pdbx_seq_one_letter_code
_entity_poly.pdbx_strand_id
1 'polypeptide(L)' 'MNATKMSLCPACSACPEVEIVGDEVRIGEAGNLTVLKKEEWNVLVDLVQSGPLGRLE' A
#
# COMPACT_ATOMS: atom_id res chain seq x y z
N MET A 1 -7.03 -13.64 13.49
CA MET A 1 -7.23 -12.90 12.22
C MET A 1 -5.99 -13.15 11.39
N ASN A 2 -6.14 -13.61 10.14
CA ASN A 2 -4.98 -13.87 9.27
C ASN A 2 -4.62 -12.58 8.52
N ALA A 3 -3.34 -12.20 8.57
CA ALA A 3 -2.81 -11.07 7.81
C ALA A 3 -2.43 -11.53 6.40
N THR A 4 -2.72 -10.70 5.39
CA THR A 4 -2.25 -10.89 4.01
C THR A 4 -1.11 -9.93 3.76
N LYS A 5 0.05 -10.42 3.29
CA LYS A 5 1.24 -9.61 3.08
C LYS A 5 1.78 -9.79 1.66
N MET A 6 2.17 -8.69 1.02
CA MET A 6 2.73 -8.68 -0.33
C MET A 6 3.81 -7.60 -0.48
N SER A 7 4.84 -7.87 -1.28
CA SER A 7 5.84 -6.86 -1.66
C SER A 7 5.36 -6.05 -2.86
N LEU A 8 5.62 -4.73 -2.88
CA LEU A 8 5.36 -3.90 -4.05
C LEU A 8 6.32 -4.20 -5.22
N CYS A 9 7.43 -4.89 -4.96
CA CYS A 9 8.33 -5.36 -6.01
C CYS A 9 8.66 -6.84 -5.79
N PRO A 10 8.19 -7.76 -6.64
CA PRO A 10 8.48 -9.19 -6.49
C PRO A 10 9.95 -9.53 -6.80
N ALA A 11 10.71 -8.62 -7.42
CA ALA A 11 12.10 -8.84 -7.81
C ALA A 11 13.13 -8.48 -6.71
N CYS A 12 12.65 -8.01 -5.55
CA CYS A 12 13.42 -7.22 -4.59
C CYS A 12 12.89 -7.47 -3.17
N SER A 13 13.79 -7.60 -2.19
CA SER A 13 13.43 -7.66 -0.75
C SER A 13 13.56 -6.31 -0.04
N ALA A 14 14.05 -5.27 -0.73
CA ALA A 14 14.27 -3.94 -0.19
C ALA A 14 13.13 -2.96 -0.48
N CYS A 15 12.09 -3.42 -1.18
CA CYS A 15 11.02 -2.57 -1.67
C CYS A 15 9.87 -2.57 -0.65
N PRO A 16 9.10 -1.47 -0.51
CA PRO A 16 8.05 -1.38 0.48
C PRO A 16 7.02 -2.51 0.38
N GLU A 17 6.43 -2.86 1.51
CA GLU A 17 5.45 -3.95 1.60
C GLU A 17 4.05 -3.39 1.85
N VAL A 18 3.04 -4.20 1.51
CA VAL A 18 1.64 -3.99 1.85
C VAL A 18 1.21 -5.13 2.77
N GLU A 19 0.66 -4.77 3.93
CA GLU A 19 0.08 -5.70 4.90
C GLU A 19 -1.38 -5.34 5.17
N ILE A 20 -2.28 -6.31 5.02
CA ILE A 20 -3.71 -6.16 5.29
C ILE A 20 -4.05 -6.94 6.57
N VAL A 21 -4.53 -6.23 7.59
CA VAL A 21 -4.89 -6.80 8.90
C VAL A 21 -6.26 -6.29 9.31
N GLY A 22 -7.28 -7.15 9.22
CA GLY A 22 -8.66 -6.72 9.47
C GLY A 22 -9.10 -5.67 8.44
N ASP A 23 -9.44 -4.48 8.92
CA ASP A 23 -9.87 -3.34 8.09
C ASP A 23 -8.76 -2.29 7.87
N GLU A 24 -7.54 -2.57 8.33
CA GLU A 24 -6.36 -1.74 8.12
C GLU A 24 -5.50 -2.26 6.97
N VAL A 25 -5.00 -1.34 6.15
CA VAL A 25 -3.97 -1.59 5.15
C VAL A 25 -2.75 -0.76 5.50
N ARG A 26 -1.61 -1.42 5.72
CA ARG A 26 -0.31 -0.79 6.00
C ARG A 26 0.52 -0.87 4.74
N ILE A 27 1.03 0.26 4.27
CA ILE A 27 1.91 0.34 3.11
C ILE A 27 3.17 1.14 3.47
N GLY A 28 4.34 0.59 3.16
CA GLY A 28 5.60 1.30 3.39
C GLY A 28 6.74 0.41 3.89
N GLU A 29 7.72 1.07 4.49
CA GLU A 29 8.92 0.47 5.08
C GLU A 29 9.22 1.11 6.43
N ALA A 30 10.20 0.57 7.17
CA ALA A 30 10.57 1.09 8.47
C ALA A 30 10.99 2.58 8.37
N GLY A 31 10.30 3.44 9.11
CA GLY A 31 10.51 4.89 9.10
C GLY A 31 9.61 5.67 8.12
N ASN A 32 8.99 5.01 7.15
CA ASN A 32 8.03 5.59 6.20
C ASN A 32 6.86 4.63 5.99
N LEU A 33 5.98 4.55 6.99
CA LEU A 33 4.82 3.66 6.99
C LEU A 33 3.53 4.47 7.08
N THR A 34 2.60 4.21 6.17
CA THR A 34 1.25 4.78 6.21
C THR A 34 0.24 3.68 6.50
N VAL A 35 -0.71 3.97 7.38
CA VAL A 35 -1.84 3.09 7.68
C VAL A 35 -3.11 3.73 7.12
N LEU A 36 -3.84 2.98 6.31
CA LEU A 36 -5.08 3.39 5.67
C LEU A 36 -6.21 2.48 6.13
N LYS A 37 -7.42 3.02 6.20
CA LYS A 37 -8.63 2.19 6.23
C LYS A 37 -8.83 1.54 4.87
N LYS A 38 -9.57 0.44 4.84
CA LYS A 38 -9.93 -0.26 3.61
C LYS A 38 -10.56 0.64 2.55
N GLU A 39 -11.41 1.59 2.94
CA GLU A 39 -12.06 2.50 1.99
C GLU A 39 -11.07 3.49 1.38
N GLU A 40 -10.14 4.01 2.18
CA GLU A 40 -9.08 4.93 1.74
C GLU A 40 -8.09 4.23 0.80
N TRP A 41 -7.75 2.97 1.11
CA TRP A 41 -6.95 2.12 0.24
C TRP A 41 -7.61 1.92 -1.13
N ASN A 42 -8.92 1.63 -1.16
CA ASN A 42 -9.62 1.43 -2.43
C ASN A 42 -9.62 2.70 -3.27
N VAL A 43 -9.85 3.88 -2.66
CA VAL A 43 -9.73 5.16 -3.37
C VAL A 43 -8.33 5.36 -3.93
N LEU A 44 -7.27 5.05 -3.17
CA LEU A 44 -5.90 5.11 -3.66
C LEU A 44 -5.68 4.18 -4.87
N VAL A 45 -6.15 2.93 -4.81
CA VAL A 45 -6.05 1.98 -5.93
C VAL A 45 -6.77 2.51 -7.17
N ASP A 46 -7.99 3.01 -7.01
CA ASP A 46 -8.76 3.59 -8.11
C ASP A 46 -8.03 4.79 -8.75
N LEU A 47 -7.42 5.65 -7.95
CA LEU A 47 -6.61 6.78 -8.42
C LEU A 47 -5.28 6.36 -9.07
N VAL A 48 -4.67 5.26 -8.65
CA VAL A 48 -3.50 4.71 -9.34
C VAL A 48 -3.92 4.14 -10.71
N GLN A 49 -5.00 3.37 -10.75
CA GLN A 49 -5.45 2.68 -11.96
C GLN A 49 -6.06 3.61 -13.02
N SER A 50 -6.76 4.66 -12.60
CA SER A 50 -7.34 5.64 -13.53
C SER A 50 -6.30 6.61 -14.11
N GLY A 51 -5.07 6.60 -13.60
CA GLY A 51 -3.99 7.50 -14.02
C GLY A 51 -4.03 8.98 -13.58
N PRO A 52 -4.90 9.49 -12.68
CA PRO A 52 -4.84 10.89 -12.22
C PRO A 52 -3.64 11.20 -11.32
N LEU A 53 -2.96 10.19 -10.77
CA LEU A 53 -1.79 10.41 -9.92
C LEU A 53 -0.54 10.71 -10.77
N GLY A 54 0.06 11.87 -10.54
CA GLY A 54 1.34 12.29 -11.11
C GLY A 54 2.44 12.37 -10.05
N ARG A 55 3.70 12.36 -10.49
CA ARG A 55 4.84 12.71 -9.62
C ARG A 55 4.68 14.17 -9.17
N LEU A 56 4.80 14.40 -7.87
CA LEU A 56 4.91 15.74 -7.28
C LEU A 56 6.39 16.14 -7.24
N GLU A 57 6.69 17.40 -7.55
CA GLU A 57 8.04 18.01 -7.49
C GLU A 57 8.35 18.56 -6.10
#